data_AF-A0A1B8TCB6-F1
#
_entry.id   AF-A0A1B8TCB6-F1
#
_cell.length_a   1.000
_cell.length_b   1.000
_cell.length_c   1.000
_cell.angle_alpha   90.00
_cell.angle_beta   90.00
_cell.angle_gamma   90.00
#
_symmetry.space_group_name_H-M   'P 1'
#
loop_
_entity.id
_entity.type
_entity.pdbx_description
1 polymer ?
#
loop_
_entity_poly.entity_id
_entity_poly.type
_entity_poly.pdbx_seq_one_letter_code
_entity_poly.pdbx_strand_id
1 'polypeptide(L)'
;MAEHPLVRVEVTHDLYTPGLLRSKPERIFVFGDNLLRKGTAGQAVIRFEPNAFGVPTKRAPSMERSAFFSDRDDEINAIAIALRQLYRIALTNTVVFPAAGLGTGLARMAECSPEAYSFMCSILKEHFGFDQAEPEN
;
A
#
# COMPACT_ATOMS: atom_id res chain seq x y z
N MET A 1 -16.29 23.11 -9.59
CA MET A 1 -16.03 22.08 -8.56
C MET A 1 -16.16 20.75 -9.25
N ALA A 2 -15.05 20.09 -9.57
CA ALA A 2 -15.09 18.81 -10.26
C ALA A 2 -15.48 17.72 -9.24
N GLU A 3 -16.63 17.07 -9.44
CA GLU A 3 -16.97 15.84 -8.73
C GLU A 3 -15.84 14.84 -8.98
N HIS A 4 -15.04 14.57 -7.96
CA HIS A 4 -14.06 13.49 -8.03
C HIS A 4 -14.88 12.19 -8.01
N PRO A 5 -14.75 11.30 -9.01
CA PRO A 5 -15.43 10.02 -8.95
C PRO A 5 -14.99 9.31 -7.68
N LEU A 6 -15.94 9.07 -6.78
CA LEU A 6 -15.69 8.34 -5.54
C LEU A 6 -15.30 6.90 -5.94
N VAL A 7 -14.02 6.57 -5.78
CA VAL A 7 -13.52 5.21 -5.96
C VAL A 7 -14.12 4.28 -4.91
N ARG A 8 -14.31 3.01 -5.26
CA ARG A 8 -14.91 2.02 -4.34
C ARG A 8 -13.81 1.43 -3.46
N VAL A 9 -13.88 1.73 -2.17
CA VAL A 9 -12.89 1.29 -1.19
C VAL A 9 -13.52 0.42 -0.13
N GLU A 10 -12.87 -0.70 0.18
CA GLU A 10 -13.14 -1.55 1.33
C GLU A 10 -11.91 -1.57 2.24
N VAL A 11 -12.15 -1.68 3.55
CA VAL A 11 -11.08 -1.91 4.54
C VAL A 11 -11.33 -3.24 5.21
N THR A 12 -10.33 -4.10 5.26
CA THR A 12 -10.44 -5.43 5.89
C THR A 12 -9.44 -5.63 7.02
N HIS A 13 -9.87 -6.37 8.03
CA HIS A 13 -9.04 -6.86 9.14
C HIS A 13 -8.56 -8.30 8.90
N ASP A 14 -8.94 -8.90 7.77
CA ASP A 14 -8.56 -10.26 7.41
C ASP A 14 -7.05 -10.35 7.16
N LEU A 15 -6.47 -11.51 7.52
CA LEU A 15 -5.11 -11.83 7.11
C LEU A 15 -5.06 -12.04 5.59
N TYR A 16 -4.13 -11.34 4.94
CA TYR A 16 -3.91 -11.50 3.52
C TYR A 16 -3.28 -12.86 3.23
N THR A 17 -4.00 -13.68 2.47
CA THR A 17 -3.54 -14.99 2.01
C THR A 17 -3.92 -15.18 0.53
N PRO A 18 -3.17 -16.00 -0.22
CA PRO A 18 -3.57 -16.37 -1.59
C PRO A 18 -5.01 -16.89 -1.69
N GLY A 19 -5.46 -17.68 -0.71
CA GLY A 19 -6.83 -18.18 -0.65
C GLY A 19 -7.88 -17.07 -0.53
N LEU A 20 -7.63 -16.07 0.33
CA LEU A 20 -8.51 -14.90 0.46
C LEU A 20 -8.67 -14.19 -0.90
N LEU A 21 -7.57 -13.91 -1.58
CA LEU A 21 -7.58 -13.20 -2.86
C LEU A 21 -8.32 -13.99 -3.95
N ARG A 22 -8.07 -15.30 -4.05
CA ARG A 22 -8.72 -16.18 -5.01
C ARG A 22 -10.22 -16.31 -4.77
N SER A 23 -10.68 -16.22 -3.52
CA SER A 23 -12.11 -16.22 -3.17
C SER A 23 -12.83 -14.90 -3.50
N LYS A 24 -12.08 -13.83 -3.82
CA LYS A 24 -12.58 -12.48 -4.10
C LYS A 24 -11.92 -11.92 -5.38
N PRO A 25 -12.02 -12.61 -6.53
CA PRO A 25 -11.24 -12.29 -7.74
C PRO A 25 -11.56 -10.93 -8.38
N GLU A 26 -12.73 -10.36 -8.07
CA GLU A 26 -13.18 -9.04 -8.55
C GLU A 26 -12.66 -7.86 -7.73
N ARG A 27 -11.95 -8.13 -6.63
CA ARG A 27 -11.40 -7.12 -5.71
C ARG A 27 -9.90 -7.03 -5.86
N ILE A 28 -9.36 -5.82 -5.78
CA ILE A 28 -7.92 -5.57 -5.85
C ILE A 28 -7.38 -5.32 -4.44
N PHE A 29 -6.58 -6.25 -3.94
CA PHE A 29 -6.00 -6.17 -2.59
C PHE A 29 -4.69 -5.40 -2.61
N VAL A 30 -4.65 -4.29 -1.88
CA VAL A 30 -3.48 -3.41 -1.80
C VAL A 30 -2.60 -3.83 -0.64
N PHE A 31 -1.30 -3.97 -0.85
CA PHE A 31 -0.35 -4.31 0.21
C PHE A 31 0.95 -3.50 0.10
N GLY A 32 1.68 -3.42 1.22
CA GLY A 32 3.02 -2.83 1.24
C GLY A 32 4.05 -3.74 0.57
N ASP A 33 4.71 -3.25 -0.47
CA ASP A 33 5.76 -3.95 -1.21
C ASP A 33 7.14 -3.27 -1.03
N ASN A 34 8.20 -3.93 -1.49
CA ASN A 34 9.53 -3.34 -1.61
C ASN A 34 9.92 -3.10 -3.07
N LEU A 35 10.83 -2.15 -3.31
CA LEU A 35 11.29 -1.80 -4.66
C LEU A 35 11.92 -2.99 -5.41
N LEU A 36 12.52 -3.95 -4.71
CA LEU A 36 13.05 -5.17 -5.32
C LEU A 36 11.99 -6.22 -5.68
N ARG A 37 10.74 -6.06 -5.21
CA ARG A 37 9.61 -6.98 -5.39
C ARG A 37 9.97 -8.43 -5.03
N LYS A 38 10.71 -8.62 -3.93
CA LYS A 38 11.18 -9.93 -3.44
C LYS A 38 10.68 -10.23 -2.01
N GLY A 39 10.74 -11.51 -1.63
CA GLY A 39 10.33 -12.00 -0.31
C GLY A 39 8.81 -12.02 -0.11
N THR A 40 8.31 -12.79 0.85
CA THR A 40 6.86 -13.00 1.06
C THR A 40 6.42 -12.75 2.52
N ALA A 41 7.26 -12.06 3.31
CA ALA A 41 6.95 -11.75 4.70
C ALA A 41 5.81 -10.72 4.81
N GLY A 42 5.05 -10.80 5.91
CA GLY A 42 3.88 -9.95 6.13
C GLY A 42 2.85 -10.12 5.02
N GLN A 43 2.30 -9.00 4.53
CA GLN A 43 1.31 -9.02 3.46
C GLN A 43 1.91 -9.36 2.08
N ALA A 44 3.23 -9.34 1.90
CA ALA A 44 3.85 -9.68 0.61
C ALA A 44 3.65 -11.16 0.20
N VAL A 45 3.08 -12.00 1.08
CA VAL A 45 2.66 -13.38 0.76
C VAL A 45 1.66 -13.44 -0.40
N ILE A 46 0.91 -12.37 -0.66
CA ILE A 46 -0.06 -12.29 -1.76
C ILE A 46 0.51 -11.71 -3.06
N ARG A 47 1.79 -11.30 -3.11
CA ARG A 47 2.36 -10.54 -4.25
C ARG A 47 2.07 -11.15 -5.62
N PHE A 48 2.07 -12.47 -5.71
CA PHE A 48 1.96 -13.20 -6.97
C PHE A 48 0.52 -13.52 -7.39
N GLU A 49 -0.48 -13.11 -6.60
CA GLU A 49 -1.88 -13.26 -6.99
C GLU A 49 -2.29 -12.18 -8.02
N PRO A 50 -3.14 -12.52 -8.99
CA PRO A 50 -3.47 -11.63 -10.11
C PRO A 50 -4.23 -10.37 -9.69
N ASN A 51 -4.87 -10.41 -8.53
CA ASN A 51 -5.64 -9.32 -7.95
C ASN A 51 -4.96 -8.69 -6.72
N ALA A 52 -3.62 -8.82 -6.62
CA ALA A 52 -2.79 -8.10 -5.67
C ALA A 52 -2.17 -6.85 -6.30
N PHE A 53 -2.11 -5.75 -5.56
CA PHE A 53 -1.45 -4.51 -5.97
C PHE A 53 -0.45 -4.04 -4.91
N GLY A 54 0.84 -4.04 -5.26
CA GLY A 54 1.92 -3.64 -4.35
C GLY A 54 2.23 -2.15 -4.41
N VAL A 55 2.13 -1.46 -3.27
CA VAL A 55 2.59 -0.08 -3.12
C VAL A 55 3.99 -0.10 -2.50
N PRO A 56 5.03 0.52 -3.11
CA PRO A 56 6.37 0.56 -2.55
C PRO A 56 6.37 1.26 -1.19
N THR A 57 6.88 0.58 -0.17
CA THR A 57 6.97 1.08 1.21
C THR A 57 8.35 0.84 1.83
N LYS A 58 9.24 0.17 1.09
CA LYS A 58 10.58 -0.23 1.53
C LYS A 58 11.50 -0.45 0.32
N ARG A 59 12.83 -0.33 0.47
CA ARG A 59 13.77 -0.63 -0.63
C ARG A 59 13.92 -2.14 -0.83
N ALA A 60 14.14 -2.90 0.24
CA ALA A 60 14.46 -4.33 0.18
C ALA A 60 13.74 -5.16 1.27
N PRO A 61 13.56 -6.48 1.08
CA PRO A 61 12.88 -7.35 2.05
C PRO A 61 13.81 -7.82 3.17
N SER A 62 14.53 -6.91 3.82
CA SER A 62 15.38 -7.20 4.98
C SER A 62 15.20 -6.15 6.07
N MET A 63 15.78 -6.36 7.25
CA MET A 63 15.75 -5.42 8.37
C MET A 63 17.03 -4.59 8.50
N GLU A 64 17.92 -4.67 7.50
CA GLU A 64 19.09 -3.80 7.41
C GLU A 64 18.68 -2.35 7.24
N ARG A 65 19.46 -1.42 7.79
CA ARG A 65 19.16 0.03 7.71
C ARG A 65 18.96 0.50 6.27
N SER A 66 19.79 0.01 5.34
CA SER A 66 19.72 0.34 3.91
C SER A 66 18.49 -0.21 3.19
N ALA A 67 17.74 -1.12 3.82
CA ALA A 67 16.51 -1.67 3.27
C ALA A 67 15.32 -0.74 3.47
N PHE A 68 15.32 0.11 4.50
CA PHE A 68 14.24 1.06 4.77
C PHE A 68 14.27 2.23 3.79
N PHE A 69 13.10 2.83 3.56
CA PHE A 69 13.05 4.15 2.95
C PHE A 69 13.66 5.18 3.88
N SER A 70 14.12 6.29 3.31
CA SER A 70 14.80 7.37 4.02
C SER A 70 14.50 8.74 3.39
N ASP A 71 13.25 8.95 2.98
CA ASP A 71 12.74 10.18 2.35
C ASP A 71 13.49 10.60 1.08
N ARG A 72 13.95 9.62 0.30
CA ARG A 72 14.61 9.94 -0.97
C ARG A 72 13.56 10.25 -2.03
N ASP A 73 13.90 11.17 -2.93
CA ASP A 73 13.04 11.51 -4.08
C ASP A 73 12.65 10.29 -4.91
N ASP A 74 13.54 9.30 -5.07
CA ASP A 74 13.23 8.08 -5.83
C ASP A 74 12.14 7.24 -5.15
N GLU A 75 12.02 7.31 -3.83
CA GLU A 75 11.04 6.57 -3.03
C GLU A 75 9.68 7.25 -3.09
N ILE A 76 9.66 8.57 -2.92
CA ILE A 76 8.44 9.39 -3.05
C ILE A 76 7.87 9.27 -4.47
N ASN A 77 8.73 9.33 -5.49
CA ASN A 77 8.32 9.15 -6.88
C ASN A 77 7.77 7.73 -7.14
N ALA A 78 8.39 6.69 -6.56
CA ALA A 78 7.89 5.32 -6.68
C ALA A 78 6.50 5.16 -6.05
N ILE A 79 6.27 5.75 -4.88
CA ILE A 79 4.95 5.80 -4.22
C ILE A 79 3.94 6.53 -5.12
N ALA A 80 4.28 7.72 -5.61
CA ALA A 80 3.40 8.54 -6.44
C ALA A 80 2.96 7.81 -7.72
N ILE A 81 3.89 7.12 -8.39
CA ILE A 81 3.60 6.33 -9.59
C ILE A 81 2.67 5.16 -9.25
N ALA A 82 2.96 4.41 -8.18
CA ALA A 82 2.14 3.28 -7.76
C ALA A 82 0.72 3.71 -7.38
N LEU A 83 0.55 4.78 -6.60
CA LEU A 83 -0.77 5.28 -6.21
C LEU A 83 -1.55 5.85 -7.39
N ARG A 84 -0.88 6.50 -8.35
CA ARG A 84 -1.53 6.91 -9.61
C ARG A 84 -2.03 5.72 -10.42
N GLN A 85 -1.26 4.64 -10.50
CA GLN A 85 -1.67 3.39 -11.15
C GLN A 85 -2.85 2.75 -10.42
N LEU A 86 -2.77 2.66 -9.09
CA LEU A 86 -3.86 2.15 -8.26
C LEU A 86 -5.14 2.96 -8.45
N TYR A 87 -5.05 4.29 -8.50
CA TYR A 87 -6.21 5.16 -8.70
C TYR A 87 -6.92 4.84 -10.02
N ARG A 88 -6.16 4.65 -11.11
CA ARG A 88 -6.73 4.25 -12.41
C ARG A 88 -7.45 2.91 -12.35
N ILE A 89 -6.93 1.96 -11.58
CA ILE A 89 -7.58 0.65 -11.36
C ILE A 89 -8.85 0.81 -10.53
N ALA A 90 -8.81 1.67 -9.50
CA ALA A 90 -9.91 1.92 -8.58
C ALA A 90 -11.12 2.63 -9.23
N LEU A 91 -10.94 3.26 -10.40
CA LEU A 91 -12.05 3.83 -11.19
C LEU A 91 -13.03 2.76 -11.69
N THR A 92 -12.59 1.51 -11.83
CA THR A 92 -13.42 0.41 -12.36
C THR A 92 -13.47 -0.82 -11.46
N ASN A 93 -12.67 -0.86 -10.40
CA ASN A 93 -12.58 -2.00 -9.48
C ASN A 93 -12.75 -1.53 -8.04
N THR A 94 -13.24 -2.41 -7.18
CA THR A 94 -13.18 -2.19 -5.74
C THR A 94 -11.77 -2.49 -5.24
N VAL A 95 -11.15 -1.53 -4.56
CA VAL A 95 -9.84 -1.70 -3.92
C VAL A 95 -10.02 -1.99 -2.44
N VAL A 96 -9.23 -2.94 -1.93
CA VAL A 96 -9.28 -3.40 -0.55
C VAL A 96 -7.97 -3.02 0.13
N PHE A 97 -8.04 -2.14 1.13
CA PHE A 97 -6.91 -1.79 1.97
C PHE A 97 -6.91 -2.63 3.27
N PRO A 98 -5.72 -2.93 3.81
CA PRO A 98 -5.61 -3.55 5.11
C PRO A 98 -5.87 -2.52 6.21
N ALA A 99 -6.65 -2.88 7.22
CA ALA A 99 -6.95 -2.02 8.36
C ALA A 99 -5.69 -1.58 9.13
N ALA A 100 -4.62 -2.38 9.10
CA ALA A 100 -3.32 -2.06 9.70
C ALA A 100 -2.53 -0.97 8.95
N GLY A 101 -3.04 -0.48 7.82
CA GLY A 101 -2.38 0.53 6.99
C GLY A 101 -1.28 -0.03 6.09
N LEU A 102 -0.74 0.85 5.25
CA LEU A 102 0.39 0.60 4.36
C LEU A 102 1.65 1.28 4.91
N GLY A 103 2.80 0.62 4.76
CA GLY A 103 4.07 1.17 5.24
C GLY A 103 4.27 1.09 6.77
N THR A 104 3.34 0.46 7.47
CA THR A 104 3.40 0.14 8.90
C THR A 104 4.14 -1.19 9.13
N GLY A 105 4.32 -1.58 10.40
CA GLY A 105 4.95 -2.85 10.75
C GLY A 105 6.38 -2.99 10.21
N LEU A 106 6.63 -3.96 9.31
CA LEU A 106 7.97 -4.28 8.79
C LEU A 106 8.61 -3.17 7.94
N ALA A 107 7.81 -2.23 7.45
CA ALA A 107 8.27 -1.11 6.62
C ALA A 107 8.69 0.13 7.44
N ARG A 108 8.10 0.35 8.63
CA ARG A 108 8.47 1.43 9.57
C ARG A 108 8.58 2.82 8.93
N MET A 109 7.73 3.14 7.96
CA MET A 109 7.85 4.39 7.21
C MET A 109 7.69 5.64 8.08
N ALA A 110 6.78 5.62 9.07
CA ALA A 110 6.62 6.75 10.00
C ALA A 110 7.90 7.11 10.76
N GLU A 111 8.76 6.11 11.04
CA GLU A 111 10.02 6.30 11.77
C GLU A 111 11.20 6.58 10.84
N CYS A 112 11.28 5.86 9.71
CA CYS A 112 12.45 5.87 8.83
C CYS A 112 12.34 6.88 7.68
N SER A 113 11.11 7.21 7.27
CA SER A 113 10.80 8.06 6.11
C SER A 113 9.49 8.85 6.33
N PRO A 114 9.43 9.74 7.35
CA PRO A 114 8.23 10.48 7.69
C PRO A 114 7.67 11.35 6.56
N GLU A 115 8.52 11.91 5.69
CA GLU A 115 8.05 12.75 4.57
C GLU A 115 7.33 11.90 3.52
N ALA A 116 7.94 10.78 3.11
CA ALA A 116 7.34 9.83 2.18
C ALA A 116 6.07 9.18 2.77
N TYR A 117 6.06 8.92 4.08
CA TYR A 117 4.88 8.42 4.78
C TYR A 117 3.73 9.44 4.76
N SER A 118 3.99 10.68 5.14
CA SER A 118 3.00 11.77 5.13
C SER A 118 2.45 12.02 3.72
N PHE A 119 3.31 12.01 2.71
CA PHE A 119 2.93 12.10 1.30
C PHE A 119 1.98 10.98 0.89
N MET A 120 2.32 9.72 1.21
CA MET A 120 1.44 8.57 0.96
C MET A 120 0.09 8.70 1.66
N CYS A 121 0.08 9.08 2.94
CA CYS A 121 -1.14 9.27 3.73
C CYS A 121 -2.07 10.31 3.09
N SER A 122 -1.50 11.44 2.64
CA SER A 122 -2.26 12.53 2.03
C SER A 122 -2.98 12.07 0.76
N ILE A 123 -2.29 11.33 -0.12
CA ILE A 123 -2.88 10.79 -1.34
C ILE A 123 -3.97 9.75 -1.04
N LEU A 124 -3.73 8.86 -0.08
CA LEU A 124 -4.71 7.84 0.31
C LEU A 124 -5.99 8.47 0.86
N LYS A 125 -5.85 9.50 1.71
CA LYS A 125 -6.99 10.24 2.26
C LYS A 125 -7.73 11.02 1.16
N GLU A 126 -7.02 11.79 0.34
CA GLU A 126 -7.63 12.69 -0.65
C GLU A 126 -8.30 11.93 -1.80
N HIS A 127 -7.67 10.87 -2.31
CA HIS A 127 -8.14 10.19 -3.52
C HIS A 127 -8.88 8.88 -3.26
N PHE A 128 -8.69 8.26 -2.11
CA PHE A 128 -9.32 6.99 -1.76
C PHE A 128 -10.23 7.09 -0.53
N GLY A 129 -10.22 8.22 0.21
CA GLY A 129 -10.94 8.31 1.48
C GLY A 129 -10.44 7.29 2.51
N PHE A 130 -9.20 6.80 2.35
CA PHE A 130 -8.59 5.82 3.22
C PHE A 130 -7.63 6.51 4.19
N ASP A 131 -8.01 6.53 5.46
CA ASP A 131 -7.13 6.95 6.55
C ASP A 131 -6.23 5.78 6.96
N GLN A 132 -4.93 6.03 7.07
CA GLN A 132 -4.00 5.04 7.63
C GLN A 132 -4.40 4.71 9.06
N ALA A 133 -4.07 3.49 9.50
CA ALA A 133 -4.24 3.09 10.89
C ALA A 133 -3.61 4.13 11.82
N GLU A 134 -4.36 4.57 12.84
CA GLU A 134 -3.78 5.42 13.88
C GLU A 134 -2.60 4.65 14.52
N PRO A 135 -1.45 5.30 14.74
CA PRO A 135 -0.41 4.70 15.53
C PRO A 135 -0.99 4.38 16.91
N GLU A 136 -0.98 3.11 17.31
CA GLU A 136 -1.25 2.75 18.70
C GLU A 136 -0.26 3.51 19.58
N ASN A 137 -0.78 4.39 20.45
CA ASN A 137 -0.02 5.19 21.41
C ASN A 137 0.78 4.34 22.39
#